data_AF-S7U4B8-F1
#
_entry.id   AF-S7U4B8-F1
#
_cell.length_a   1.000
_cell.length_b   1.000
_cell.length_c   1.000
_cell.angle_alpha   90.00
_cell.angle_beta   90.00
_cell.angle_gamma   90.00
#
_symmetry.space_group_name_H-M   'P 1'
#
loop_
_entity.id
_entity.type
_entity.pdbx_description
1 polymer ?
#
loop_
_entity_poly.entity_id
_entity_poly.type
_entity_poly.pdbx_seq_one_letter_code
_entity_poly.pdbx_strand_id
1 'polypeptide(L)'
;MGHVAKGECIQMTELLEKAERLKAASQTLAMLSTEEKNAALEQIAQALDRERAFILQENEKDMAQGREQGLSPALLDRLQLTNERLDQIIGGVRQVASLPDPVGEIVEEWTRPNGLRIQTVRVPLGVIGMVYEARPNVTVDAASLCLKTGNAVLLRGSSSALHSNKALVSVMKGALRTTAVPDAAIELLEDTRRETAQQMFRLNDYLDVLIRAAAPGSSARSSKTPPCPCLKPASATVICSSTNQPSGKWRSTSS
;
A
#
# COMPACT_ATOMS: atom_id res chain seq x y z
N MET A 1 44.38 -18.72 -12.13
CA MET A 1 43.25 -19.37 -12.82
C MET A 1 42.28 -19.83 -11.74
N GLY A 2 41.36 -18.97 -11.31
CA GLY A 2 40.07 -18.79 -11.97
C GLY A 2 39.03 -19.63 -11.23
N HIS A 3 38.71 -19.25 -9.98
CA HIS A 3 37.57 -19.82 -9.26
C HIS A 3 36.30 -19.31 -9.93
N VAL A 4 35.64 -20.20 -10.66
CA VAL A 4 34.31 -19.97 -11.24
C VAL A 4 33.33 -19.80 -10.08
N ALA A 5 32.81 -18.58 -9.93
CA ALA A 5 31.72 -18.27 -9.02
C ALA A 5 30.51 -19.13 -9.42
N LYS A 6 30.11 -20.04 -8.52
CA LYS A 6 28.85 -20.75 -8.60
C LYS A 6 27.73 -19.71 -8.63
N GLY A 7 26.98 -19.68 -9.72
CA GLY A 7 25.73 -18.96 -9.80
C GLY A 7 24.81 -19.46 -8.69
N GLU A 8 24.44 -18.57 -7.78
CA GLU A 8 23.27 -18.78 -6.94
C GLU A 8 22.08 -18.86 -7.89
N CYS A 9 21.50 -20.06 -8.04
CA CYS A 9 20.16 -20.19 -8.58
C CYS A 9 19.26 -19.29 -7.74
N ILE A 10 18.77 -18.20 -8.33
CA ILE A 10 17.85 -17.28 -7.68
C ILE A 10 16.59 -18.09 -7.34
N GLN A 11 16.50 -18.61 -6.13
CA GLN A 11 15.24 -19.10 -5.59
C GLN A 11 14.34 -17.87 -5.53
N MET A 12 13.34 -17.84 -6.41
CA MET A 12 12.42 -16.72 -6.50
C MET A 12 11.68 -16.61 -5.17
N THR A 13 11.95 -15.53 -4.43
CA THR A 13 11.30 -15.31 -3.14
C THR A 13 9.86 -14.89 -3.38
N GLU A 14 8.92 -15.26 -2.50
CA GLU A 14 7.51 -14.84 -2.53
C GLU A 14 7.36 -13.34 -2.82
N LEU A 15 8.24 -12.55 -2.22
CA LEU A 15 8.32 -11.10 -2.40
C LEU A 15 8.56 -10.69 -3.86
N LEU A 16 9.53 -11.31 -4.54
CA LEU A 16 9.85 -11.01 -5.93
C LEU A 16 8.73 -11.46 -6.88
N GLU A 17 8.16 -12.65 -6.67
CA GLU A 17 7.05 -13.16 -7.48
C GLU A 17 5.84 -12.21 -7.44
N LYS A 18 5.48 -11.75 -6.24
CA LYS A 18 4.38 -10.80 -6.04
C LYS A 18 4.70 -9.44 -6.66
N ALA A 19 5.94 -8.97 -6.52
CA ALA A 19 6.37 -7.69 -7.08
C ALA A 19 6.33 -7.68 -8.61
N GLU A 20 6.76 -8.76 -9.27
CA GLU A 20 6.68 -8.92 -10.73
C GLU A 20 5.22 -8.88 -11.23
N ARG A 21 4.33 -9.62 -10.56
CA ARG A 21 2.89 -9.64 -10.88
C ARG A 21 2.26 -8.26 -10.75
N LEU A 22 2.61 -7.53 -9.69
CA LEU A 22 2.14 -6.17 -9.47
C LEU A 22 2.64 -5.21 -10.54
N LYS A 23 3.88 -5.34 -11.00
CA LYS A 23 4.43 -4.48 -12.07
C LYS A 23 3.71 -4.72 -13.40
N ALA A 24 3.34 -5.95 -13.70
CA ALA A 24 2.52 -6.25 -14.86
C ALA A 24 1.08 -5.69 -14.70
N ALA A 25 0.48 -5.85 -13.51
CA ALA A 25 -0.86 -5.34 -13.23
C ALA A 25 -0.94 -3.81 -13.27
N SER A 26 0.09 -3.09 -12.82
CA SER A 26 0.09 -1.61 -12.79
C SER A 26 0.03 -0.99 -14.18
N GLN A 27 0.63 -1.64 -15.19
CA GLN A 27 0.52 -1.21 -16.59
C GLN A 27 -0.93 -1.27 -17.08
N THR A 28 -1.67 -2.33 -16.71
CA THR A 28 -3.08 -2.48 -17.06
C THR A 28 -3.92 -1.44 -16.33
N LEU A 29 -3.70 -1.28 -15.01
CA LEU A 29 -4.43 -0.31 -14.18
C LEU A 29 -4.31 1.13 -14.69
N ALA A 30 -3.14 1.52 -15.19
CA ALA A 30 -2.90 2.87 -15.69
C ALA A 30 -3.73 3.23 -16.94
N MET A 31 -4.28 2.22 -17.64
CA MET A 31 -5.10 2.40 -18.84
C MET A 31 -6.60 2.32 -18.57
N LEU A 32 -7.01 1.94 -17.36
CA LEU A 32 -8.42 1.77 -17.02
C LEU A 32 -9.14 3.10 -16.87
N SER A 33 -10.38 3.12 -17.34
CA SER A 33 -11.30 4.25 -17.15
C SER A 33 -11.72 4.40 -15.68
N THR A 34 -12.21 5.60 -15.36
CA THR A 34 -12.81 5.89 -14.04
C THR A 34 -13.96 4.93 -13.73
N GLU A 35 -14.79 4.64 -14.74
CA GLU A 35 -15.96 3.77 -14.64
C GLU A 35 -15.56 2.32 -14.31
N GLU A 36 -14.53 1.79 -14.97
CA GLU A 36 -14.01 0.44 -14.70
C GLU A 36 -13.42 0.33 -13.29
N LYS A 37 -12.64 1.33 -12.86
CA LYS A 37 -12.09 1.38 -11.50
C LYS A 37 -13.20 1.45 -10.45
N ASN A 38 -14.22 2.29 -10.67
CA ASN A 38 -15.35 2.42 -9.76
C ASN A 38 -16.22 1.15 -9.72
N ALA A 39 -16.44 0.50 -10.86
CA ALA A 39 -17.16 -0.77 -10.92
C ALA A 39 -16.43 -1.86 -10.14
N ALA A 40 -15.09 -1.91 -10.22
CA ALA A 40 -14.29 -2.84 -9.45
C ALA A 40 -14.39 -2.59 -7.93
N LEU A 41 -14.37 -1.33 -7.50
CA LEU A 41 -14.54 -0.97 -6.08
C LEU A 41 -15.94 -1.35 -5.55
N GLU A 42 -16.99 -1.17 -6.34
CA GLU A 42 -18.34 -1.61 -5.95
C GLU A 42 -18.44 -3.14 -5.89
N GLN A 43 -17.79 -3.88 -6.80
CA GLN A 43 -17.72 -5.35 -6.70
C GLN A 43 -16.99 -5.80 -5.43
N ILE A 44 -15.89 -5.13 -5.07
CA ILE A 44 -15.20 -5.37 -3.80
C ILE A 44 -16.15 -5.12 -2.61
N ALA A 45 -16.85 -3.99 -2.58
CA ALA A 45 -17.79 -3.65 -1.52
C ALA A 45 -18.88 -4.73 -1.34
N GLN A 46 -19.46 -5.21 -2.46
CA GLN A 46 -20.46 -6.28 -2.46
C GLN A 46 -19.90 -7.64 -2.04
N ALA A 47 -18.65 -7.95 -2.39
CA ALA A 47 -18.01 -9.20 -1.99
C ALA A 47 -17.68 -9.22 -0.50
N LEU A 48 -17.17 -8.10 0.04
CA LEU A 48 -16.92 -7.94 1.48
C LEU A 48 -18.21 -8.10 2.29
N ASP A 49 -19.33 -7.59 1.78
CA ASP A 49 -20.65 -7.71 2.40
C ASP A 49 -21.18 -9.15 2.40
N ARG A 50 -21.02 -9.85 1.27
CA ARG A 50 -21.43 -11.26 1.13
C ARG A 50 -20.59 -12.21 2.00
N GLU A 51 -19.29 -11.95 2.11
CA GLU A 51 -18.32 -12.82 2.78
C GLU A 51 -18.04 -12.43 4.25
N ARG A 52 -18.91 -11.61 4.86
CA ARG A 52 -18.76 -11.16 6.27
C ARG A 52 -18.49 -12.30 7.24
N ALA A 53 -19.26 -13.38 7.14
CA ALA A 53 -19.14 -14.51 8.05
C ALA A 53 -17.76 -15.16 7.99
N PHE A 54 -17.22 -15.32 6.77
CA PHE A 54 -15.87 -15.83 6.55
C PHE A 54 -14.81 -14.88 7.12
N ILE A 55 -14.93 -13.58 6.86
CA ILE A 55 -13.97 -12.57 7.35
C ILE A 55 -13.95 -12.53 8.89
N LEU A 56 -15.12 -12.54 9.53
CA LEU A 56 -15.23 -12.54 11.00
C LEU A 56 -14.69 -13.84 11.62
N GLN A 57 -14.92 -14.98 10.96
CA GLN A 57 -14.37 -16.26 11.40
C GLN A 57 -12.83 -16.26 11.37
N GLU A 58 -12.22 -15.74 10.31
CA GLU A 58 -10.76 -15.62 10.23
C GLU A 58 -10.22 -14.58 11.23
N ASN A 59 -10.94 -13.48 11.48
CA ASN A 59 -10.56 -12.51 12.50
C ASN A 59 -10.57 -13.09 13.91
N GLU A 60 -11.53 -13.97 14.24
CA GLU A 60 -11.56 -14.59 15.57
C GLU A 60 -10.34 -15.47 15.82
N LYS A 61 -9.73 -16.07 14.78
CA LYS A 61 -8.45 -16.80 14.92
C LYS A 61 -7.32 -15.86 15.33
N ASP A 62 -7.21 -14.69 14.70
CA ASP A 62 -6.24 -13.68 15.08
C ASP A 62 -6.51 -13.16 16.51
N MET A 63 -7.78 -12.98 16.89
CA MET A 63 -8.15 -12.54 18.24
C MET A 63 -7.81 -13.58 19.31
N ALA A 64 -8.09 -14.86 19.05
CA ALA A 64 -7.71 -15.96 19.95
C ALA A 64 -6.19 -16.03 20.12
N GLN A 65 -5.44 -16.04 19.02
CA GLN A 65 -3.98 -16.05 19.04
C GLN A 65 -3.42 -14.80 19.76
N GLY A 66 -4.02 -13.63 19.52
CA GLY A 66 -3.64 -12.39 20.17
C GLY A 66 -3.84 -12.42 21.69
N ARG A 67 -4.93 -13.03 22.17
CA ARG A 67 -5.18 -13.23 23.60
C ARG A 67 -4.15 -14.20 24.20
N GLU A 68 -3.85 -15.30 23.52
CA GLU A 68 -2.84 -16.28 23.95
C GLU A 68 -1.43 -15.67 24.04
N GLN A 69 -1.09 -14.79 23.10
CA GLN A 69 0.19 -14.08 23.06
C GLN A 69 0.25 -12.87 24.03
N GLY A 70 -0.82 -12.61 24.79
CA GLY A 70 -0.85 -11.52 25.77
C GLY A 70 -0.85 -10.12 25.15
N LEU A 71 -1.45 -9.95 23.96
CA LEU A 71 -1.63 -8.63 23.37
C LEU A 71 -2.47 -7.74 24.32
N SER A 72 -2.10 -6.46 24.41
CA SER A 72 -2.82 -5.53 25.26
C SER A 72 -4.27 -5.32 24.78
N PRO A 73 -5.21 -4.97 25.67
CA PRO A 73 -6.60 -4.70 25.29
C PRO A 73 -6.73 -3.67 24.16
N ALA A 74 -5.86 -2.65 24.15
CA ALA A 74 -5.85 -1.63 23.11
C ALA A 74 -5.38 -2.15 21.73
N LEU A 75 -4.51 -3.17 21.69
CA LEU A 75 -4.10 -3.81 20.44
C LEU A 75 -5.15 -4.79 19.94
N LEU A 76 -5.76 -5.55 20.85
CA LEU A 76 -6.90 -6.43 20.52
C LEU A 76 -8.08 -5.62 19.98
N ASP A 77 -8.39 -4.48 20.58
CA ASP A 77 -9.42 -3.58 20.07
C ASP A 77 -9.10 -3.11 18.65
N ARG A 78 -7.85 -2.77 18.31
CA ARG A 78 -7.49 -2.37 16.93
C ARG A 78 -7.55 -3.52 15.92
N LEU A 79 -7.33 -4.74 16.37
CA LEU A 79 -7.34 -5.95 15.57
C LEU A 79 -8.77 -6.45 15.28
N GLN A 80 -9.70 -6.22 16.20
CA GLN A 80 -11.04 -6.76 16.13
C GLN A 80 -11.82 -6.27 14.91
N LEU A 81 -12.49 -7.18 14.23
CA LEU A 81 -13.53 -6.89 13.25
C LEU A 81 -14.89 -7.24 13.83
N THR A 82 -15.87 -6.38 13.59
CA THR A 82 -17.27 -6.59 13.94
C THR A 82 -18.11 -6.26 12.71
N ASN A 83 -19.41 -6.57 12.73
CA ASN A 83 -20.29 -6.21 11.63
C ASN A 83 -20.32 -4.69 11.39
N GLU A 84 -20.34 -3.90 12.46
CA GLU A 84 -20.34 -2.43 12.38
C GLU A 84 -19.04 -1.90 11.78
N ARG A 85 -17.89 -2.52 12.09
CA ARG A 85 -16.60 -2.16 11.48
C ARG A 85 -16.54 -2.57 10.02
N LEU A 86 -17.12 -3.71 9.65
CA LEU A 86 -17.25 -4.10 8.25
C LEU A 86 -18.16 -3.15 7.48
N ASP A 87 -19.26 -2.66 8.09
CA ASP A 87 -20.11 -1.62 7.48
C ASP A 87 -19.31 -0.35 7.20
N GLN A 88 -18.48 0.08 8.14
CA GLN A 88 -17.59 1.23 7.97
C GLN A 88 -16.56 1.01 6.86
N ILE A 89 -15.94 -0.17 6.81
CA ILE A 89 -14.98 -0.53 5.75
C ILE A 89 -15.68 -0.49 4.38
N ILE A 90 -16.82 -1.15 4.23
CA ILE A 90 -17.59 -1.21 2.99
C ILE A 90 -18.06 0.18 2.58
N GLY A 91 -18.54 0.99 3.53
CA GLY A 91 -18.88 2.38 3.32
C GLY A 91 -17.69 3.21 2.84
N GLY A 92 -16.50 2.97 3.41
CA GLY A 92 -15.24 3.59 2.99
C GLY A 92 -14.86 3.25 1.55
N VAL A 93 -14.99 2.00 1.12
CA VAL A 93 -14.76 1.59 -0.27
C VAL A 93 -15.68 2.37 -1.23
N ARG A 94 -16.98 2.45 -0.90
CA ARG A 94 -17.96 3.19 -1.71
C ARG A 94 -17.70 4.69 -1.72
N GLN A 95 -17.24 5.24 -0.60
CA GLN A 95 -16.81 6.63 -0.53
C GLN A 95 -15.61 6.88 -1.44
N VAL A 96 -14.62 6.00 -1.46
CA VAL A 96 -13.47 6.13 -2.38
C VAL A 96 -13.91 6.04 -3.83
N ALA A 97 -14.84 5.15 -4.16
CA ALA A 97 -15.40 5.05 -5.52
C ALA A 97 -16.08 6.35 -5.97
N SER A 98 -16.75 7.07 -5.06
CA SER A 98 -17.44 8.33 -5.37
C SER A 98 -16.52 9.55 -5.48
N LEU A 99 -15.25 9.45 -5.05
CA LEU A 99 -14.29 10.54 -5.21
C LEU A 99 -13.99 10.81 -6.70
N PRO A 100 -13.66 12.05 -7.07
CA PRO A 100 -13.14 12.35 -8.40
C PRO A 100 -11.88 11.54 -8.69
N ASP A 101 -11.74 11.10 -9.93
CA ASP A 101 -10.55 10.40 -10.38
C ASP A 101 -9.44 11.40 -10.70
N PRO A 102 -8.28 11.36 -10.02
CA PRO A 102 -7.18 12.28 -10.31
C PRO A 102 -6.39 11.91 -11.57
N VAL A 103 -6.56 10.70 -12.11
CA VAL A 103 -5.77 10.21 -13.25
C VAL A 103 -6.26 10.85 -14.54
N GLY A 104 -5.33 11.39 -15.34
CA GLY A 104 -5.62 12.06 -16.61
C GLY A 104 -5.98 13.54 -16.47
N GLU A 105 -6.02 14.10 -15.26
CA GLU A 105 -6.24 15.52 -15.03
C GLU A 105 -5.09 16.36 -15.60
N ILE A 106 -5.41 17.33 -16.46
CA ILE A 106 -4.45 18.32 -16.98
C ILE A 106 -4.26 19.41 -15.91
N VAL A 107 -3.06 19.49 -15.36
CA VAL A 107 -2.70 20.47 -14.33
C VAL A 107 -2.32 21.82 -14.96
N GLU A 108 -1.57 21.77 -16.06
CA GLU A 108 -1.10 22.95 -16.76
C GLU A 108 -1.10 22.70 -18.26
N GLU A 109 -1.43 23.74 -19.03
CA GLU A 109 -1.47 23.70 -20.48
C GLU A 109 -1.06 25.05 -21.06
N TRP A 110 -0.12 25.05 -22.01
CA TRP A 110 0.23 26.24 -22.76
C TRP A 110 0.73 25.91 -24.16
N THR A 111 0.67 26.89 -25.06
CA THR A 111 1.16 26.78 -26.44
C THR A 111 2.35 27.72 -26.64
N ARG A 112 3.45 27.20 -27.18
CA ARG A 112 4.65 27.99 -27.50
C ARG A 112 4.43 28.80 -28.79
N PRO A 113 5.20 29.89 -29.03
CA PRO A 113 5.09 30.69 -30.25
C PRO A 113 5.33 29.91 -31.56
N ASN A 114 5.97 28.74 -31.48
CA ASN A 114 6.18 27.83 -32.60
C ASN A 114 5.05 26.80 -32.81
N GLY A 115 3.93 26.92 -32.08
CA GLY A 115 2.77 26.03 -32.19
C GLY A 115 2.84 24.74 -31.37
N LEU A 116 3.91 24.51 -30.59
CA LEU A 116 3.97 23.34 -29.71
C LEU A 116 3.02 23.48 -28.52
N ARG A 117 2.08 22.55 -28.40
CA ARG A 117 1.17 22.41 -27.25
C ARG A 117 1.84 21.55 -26.18
N ILE A 118 2.00 22.10 -24.99
CA ILE A 118 2.64 21.43 -23.85
C ILE A 118 1.58 21.28 -22.75
N GLN A 119 1.50 20.06 -22.19
CA GLN A 119 0.55 19.72 -21.14
C GLN A 119 1.25 18.94 -20.02
N THR A 120 0.92 19.28 -18.78
CA THR A 120 1.28 18.52 -17.58
C THR A 120 0.06 17.72 -17.15
N VAL A 121 0.15 16.39 -17.20
CA VAL A 121 -0.98 15.49 -16.91
C VAL A 121 -0.67 14.60 -15.71
N ARG A 122 -1.65 14.39 -14.84
CA ARG A 122 -1.52 13.45 -13.72
C ARG A 122 -1.57 12.00 -14.19
N VAL A 123 -0.59 11.22 -13.75
CA VAL A 123 -0.47 9.79 -14.03
C VAL A 123 -0.32 9.02 -12.71
N PRO A 124 -0.71 7.72 -12.66
CA PRO A 124 -0.42 6.88 -11.52
C PRO A 124 1.09 6.75 -11.28
N LEU A 125 1.48 6.47 -10.04
CA LEU A 125 2.87 6.22 -9.68
C LEU A 125 3.34 4.86 -10.18
N GLY A 126 2.45 3.85 -10.17
CA GLY A 126 2.74 2.48 -10.57
C GLY A 126 2.42 1.50 -9.45
N VAL A 127 3.43 1.01 -8.74
CA VAL A 127 3.29 0.05 -7.64
C VAL A 127 3.62 0.71 -6.31
N ILE A 128 2.68 0.63 -5.38
CA ILE A 128 2.81 1.15 -4.02
C ILE A 128 3.04 -0.01 -3.04
N GLY A 129 4.14 0.04 -2.30
CA GLY A 129 4.36 -0.83 -1.16
C GLY A 129 3.80 -0.22 0.11
N MET A 130 2.99 -0.96 0.88
CA MET A 130 2.46 -0.46 2.15
C MET A 130 2.75 -1.41 3.31
N VAL A 131 3.40 -0.86 4.34
CA VAL A 131 3.69 -1.57 5.59
C VAL A 131 2.89 -0.94 6.72
N TYR A 132 2.08 -1.74 7.42
CA TYR A 132 1.16 -1.26 8.45
C TYR A 132 1.06 -2.22 9.65
N GLU A 133 0.55 -1.68 10.76
CA GLU A 133 0.41 -2.39 12.03
C GLU A 133 -0.91 -3.19 12.11
N ALA A 134 -1.23 -3.75 13.28
CA ALA A 134 -2.38 -4.61 13.55
C ALA A 134 -3.75 -3.91 13.38
N ARG A 135 -4.12 -3.60 12.13
CA ARG A 135 -5.34 -2.90 11.73
C ARG A 135 -5.86 -3.50 10.42
N PRO A 136 -6.75 -4.51 10.47
CA PRO A 136 -7.24 -5.16 9.26
C PRO A 136 -7.98 -4.20 8.30
N ASN A 137 -8.61 -3.15 8.82
CA ASN A 137 -9.28 -2.14 7.99
C ASN A 137 -8.33 -1.44 7.01
N VAL A 138 -7.07 -1.20 7.41
CA VAL A 138 -6.06 -0.52 6.58
C VAL A 138 -5.78 -1.29 5.30
N THR A 139 -5.90 -2.63 5.33
CA THR A 139 -5.76 -3.50 4.15
C THR A 139 -6.72 -3.08 3.03
N VAL A 140 -7.99 -2.85 3.38
CA VAL A 140 -9.04 -2.50 2.41
C VAL A 140 -8.94 -1.03 2.01
N ASP A 141 -8.69 -0.14 2.96
CA ASP A 141 -8.55 1.30 2.71
C ASP A 141 -7.40 1.56 1.72
N ALA A 142 -6.24 0.94 1.97
CA ALA A 142 -5.05 1.04 1.13
C ALA A 142 -5.31 0.52 -0.28
N ALA A 143 -5.89 -0.68 -0.40
CA ALA A 143 -6.22 -1.26 -1.68
C ALA A 143 -7.20 -0.39 -2.47
N SER A 144 -8.26 0.09 -1.82
CA SER A 144 -9.29 0.90 -2.46
C SER A 144 -8.74 2.20 -3.02
N LEU A 145 -7.92 2.92 -2.24
CA LEU A 145 -7.27 4.15 -2.68
C LEU A 145 -6.27 3.91 -3.82
N CYS A 146 -5.47 2.83 -3.74
CA CYS A 146 -4.53 2.48 -4.79
C CYS A 146 -5.26 2.17 -6.10
N LEU A 147 -6.29 1.32 -6.05
CA LEU A 147 -7.08 0.98 -7.22
C LEU A 147 -7.75 2.21 -7.85
N LYS A 148 -8.37 3.09 -7.04
CA LYS A 148 -8.99 4.33 -7.53
C LYS A 148 -8.00 5.21 -8.29
N THR A 149 -6.78 5.31 -7.77
CA THR A 149 -5.70 6.13 -8.33
C THR A 149 -4.87 5.41 -9.41
N GLY A 150 -5.30 4.23 -9.87
CA GLY A 150 -4.64 3.48 -10.93
C GLY A 150 -3.31 2.84 -10.52
N ASN A 151 -3.08 2.61 -9.22
CA ASN A 151 -1.88 2.02 -8.67
C ASN A 151 -2.11 0.58 -8.21
N ALA A 152 -1.14 -0.30 -8.44
CA ALA A 152 -1.10 -1.63 -7.84
C ALA A 152 -0.54 -1.54 -6.42
N VAL A 153 -0.90 -2.47 -5.53
CA VAL A 153 -0.48 -2.42 -4.12
C VAL A 153 0.14 -3.73 -3.62
N LEU A 154 1.32 -3.61 -3.01
CA LEU A 154 1.94 -4.66 -2.20
C LEU A 154 1.70 -4.38 -0.71
N LEU A 155 0.84 -5.16 -0.08
CA LEU A 155 0.47 -5.02 1.31
C LEU A 155 1.34 -5.91 2.20
N ARG A 156 1.78 -5.36 3.32
CA ARG A 156 2.42 -6.10 4.40
C ARG A 156 1.89 -5.64 5.75
N GLY A 157 1.03 -6.44 6.34
CA GLY A 157 0.50 -6.22 7.68
C GLY A 157 1.38 -6.80 8.81
N SER A 158 0.94 -6.58 10.04
CA SER A 158 1.48 -7.27 11.22
C SER A 158 1.17 -8.77 11.20
N SER A 159 2.05 -9.58 11.80
CA SER A 159 1.80 -11.01 12.00
C SER A 159 0.56 -11.31 12.84
N SER A 160 0.19 -10.38 13.72
CA SER A 160 -0.97 -10.49 14.61
C SER A 160 -2.33 -10.35 13.89
N ALA A 161 -2.34 -9.99 12.61
CA ALA A 161 -3.56 -9.79 11.80
C ALA A 161 -3.53 -10.63 10.52
N LEU A 162 -2.72 -11.70 10.49
CA LEU A 162 -2.41 -12.42 9.27
C LEU A 162 -3.66 -13.11 8.70
N HIS A 163 -4.48 -13.74 9.54
CA HIS A 163 -5.68 -14.46 9.09
C HIS A 163 -6.71 -13.48 8.51
N SER A 164 -6.95 -12.37 9.19
CA SER A 164 -7.84 -11.30 8.75
C SER A 164 -7.38 -10.69 7.43
N ASN A 165 -6.09 -10.36 7.31
CA ASN A 165 -5.54 -9.76 6.10
C ASN A 165 -5.63 -10.70 4.90
N LYS A 166 -5.34 -11.99 5.10
CA LYS A 166 -5.51 -13.02 4.06
C LYS A 166 -6.95 -13.14 3.61
N ALA A 167 -7.89 -13.19 4.56
CA ALA A 167 -9.32 -13.27 4.27
C ALA A 167 -9.79 -12.07 3.44
N LEU A 168 -9.46 -10.85 3.89
CA LEU A 168 -9.82 -9.61 3.20
C LEU A 168 -9.24 -9.56 1.79
N VAL A 169 -7.94 -9.84 1.62
CA VAL A 169 -7.29 -9.82 0.30
C VAL A 169 -7.85 -10.91 -0.61
N SER A 170 -8.12 -12.11 -0.09
CA SER A 170 -8.74 -13.20 -0.86
C SER A 170 -10.12 -12.79 -1.38
N VAL A 171 -10.97 -12.19 -0.54
CA VAL A 171 -12.30 -11.70 -0.94
C VAL A 171 -12.19 -10.59 -1.99
N MET A 172 -11.31 -9.62 -1.77
CA MET A 172 -11.08 -8.53 -2.74
C MET A 172 -10.60 -9.08 -4.10
N LYS A 173 -9.60 -9.97 -4.11
CA LYS A 173 -9.11 -10.60 -5.34
C LYS A 173 -10.19 -11.42 -6.04
N GLY A 174 -11.01 -12.15 -5.28
CA GLY A 174 -12.16 -12.86 -5.81
C GLY A 174 -13.14 -11.93 -6.55
N ALA A 175 -13.41 -10.75 -5.98
CA ALA A 175 -14.25 -9.74 -6.60
C ALA A 175 -13.63 -9.15 -7.88
N LEU A 176 -12.32 -8.91 -7.89
CA LEU A 176 -11.64 -8.33 -9.05
C LEU A 176 -11.69 -9.23 -10.29
N ARG A 177 -11.76 -10.55 -10.13
CA ARG A 177 -11.81 -11.52 -11.24
C ARG A 177 -13.02 -11.35 -12.18
N THR A 178 -14.06 -10.67 -11.73
CA THR A 178 -15.26 -10.37 -12.54
C THR A 178 -15.24 -8.96 -13.11
N THR A 179 -14.10 -8.26 -13.05
CA THR A 179 -13.93 -6.85 -13.42
C THR A 179 -12.80 -6.68 -14.44
N ALA A 180 -12.63 -5.47 -14.97
CA ALA A 180 -11.50 -5.13 -15.83
C ALA A 180 -10.17 -4.98 -15.07
N VAL A 181 -10.23 -4.85 -13.74
CA VAL A 181 -9.04 -4.73 -12.88
C VAL A 181 -8.44 -6.13 -12.65
N PRO A 182 -7.15 -6.35 -12.92
CA PRO A 182 -6.49 -7.63 -12.65
C PRO A 182 -6.51 -7.97 -11.15
N ASP A 183 -6.76 -9.23 -10.78
CA ASP A 183 -6.71 -9.64 -9.36
C ASP A 183 -5.29 -9.54 -8.78
N ALA A 184 -4.27 -9.63 -9.64
CA ALA A 184 -2.87 -9.36 -9.31
C ALA A 184 -2.58 -7.89 -8.92
N ALA A 185 -3.53 -6.97 -9.07
CA ALA A 185 -3.39 -5.57 -8.62
C ALA A 185 -3.24 -5.44 -7.09
N ILE A 186 -3.65 -6.45 -6.34
CA ILE A 186 -3.52 -6.52 -4.89
C ILE A 186 -2.74 -7.78 -4.53
N GLU A 187 -1.62 -7.60 -3.86
CA GLU A 187 -0.85 -8.71 -3.28
C GLU A 187 -0.59 -8.47 -1.79
N LEU A 188 -0.78 -9.53 -1.00
CA LEU A 188 -0.38 -9.57 0.41
C LEU A 188 0.90 -10.37 0.52
N LEU A 189 1.90 -9.79 1.17
CA LEU A 189 3.10 -10.51 1.60
C LEU A 189 2.79 -11.26 2.88
N GLU A 190 2.81 -12.60 2.81
CA GLU A 190 2.48 -13.47 3.94
C GLU A 190 3.68 -13.69 4.87
N ASP A 191 4.90 -13.56 4.34
CA ASP A 191 6.12 -13.61 5.13
C ASP A 191 6.24 -12.39 6.07
N THR A 192 5.99 -12.66 7.35
CA THR A 192 6.01 -11.65 8.42
C THR A 192 7.41 -11.33 8.95
N ARG A 193 8.45 -12.03 8.48
CA ARG A 193 9.83 -11.83 8.94
C ARG A 193 10.33 -10.42 8.65
N ARG A 194 11.19 -9.91 9.53
CA ARG A 194 11.70 -8.53 9.43
C ARG A 194 12.65 -8.34 8.25
N GLU A 195 13.38 -9.39 7.91
CA GLU A 195 14.32 -9.47 6.79
C GLU A 195 13.60 -9.17 5.47
N THR A 196 12.43 -9.77 5.26
CA THR A 196 11.58 -9.57 4.07
C THR A 196 11.07 -8.13 3.99
N ALA A 197 10.88 -7.45 5.12
CA ALA A 197 10.50 -6.03 5.16
C ALA A 197 11.66 -5.16 4.67
N GLN A 198 12.88 -5.50 5.09
CA GLN A 198 14.07 -4.81 4.66
C GLN A 198 14.35 -5.02 3.17
N GLN A 199 14.09 -6.22 2.65
CA GLN A 199 14.14 -6.50 1.22
C GLN A 199 13.08 -5.69 0.46
N MET A 200 11.86 -5.59 0.99
CA MET A 200 10.80 -4.76 0.41
C MET A 200 11.21 -3.29 0.28
N PHE A 201 11.92 -2.72 1.25
CA PHE A 201 12.43 -1.35 1.16
C PHE A 201 13.50 -1.12 0.07
N ARG A 202 14.03 -2.20 -0.51
CA ARG A 202 15.08 -2.17 -1.54
C ARG A 202 14.60 -2.56 -2.93
N LEU A 203 13.31 -2.84 -3.11
CA LEU A 203 12.71 -3.27 -4.38
C LEU A 203 12.43 -2.10 -5.34
N ASN A 204 13.44 -1.29 -5.63
CA ASN A 204 13.28 -0.09 -6.46
C ASN A 204 12.88 -0.41 -7.91
N ASP A 205 13.25 -1.58 -8.42
CA ASP A 205 12.91 -2.00 -9.78
C ASP A 205 11.41 -2.30 -9.94
N TYR A 206 10.71 -2.51 -8.82
CA TYR A 206 9.31 -2.92 -8.80
C TYR A 206 8.40 -1.93 -8.08
N LEU A 207 8.81 -1.42 -6.92
CA LEU A 207 8.05 -0.50 -6.08
C LEU A 207 8.46 0.95 -6.36
N ASP A 208 7.50 1.76 -6.80
CA ASP A 208 7.72 3.16 -7.13
C ASP A 208 7.69 4.03 -5.86
N VAL A 209 6.82 3.69 -4.89
CA VAL A 209 6.73 4.36 -3.58
C VAL A 209 6.46 3.35 -2.47
N LEU A 210 7.04 3.58 -1.30
CA LEU A 210 6.73 2.84 -0.08
C LEU A 210 6.12 3.72 1.02
N ILE A 211 5.01 3.28 1.58
CA ILE A 211 4.27 3.97 2.63
C ILE A 211 4.35 3.15 3.92
N ARG A 212 4.73 3.81 5.03
CA ARG A 212 4.74 3.20 6.36
C ARG A 212 3.69 3.87 7.24
N ALA A 213 2.62 3.14 7.54
CA ALA A 213 1.59 3.57 8.49
C ALA A 213 1.93 3.02 9.89
N ALA A 214 2.66 3.82 10.69
CA ALA A 214 3.03 3.47 12.05
C ALA A 214 2.33 4.38 13.06
N ALA A 215 2.05 3.88 14.27
CA ALA A 215 1.44 4.68 15.32
C ALA A 215 2.40 5.77 15.84
N PRO A 216 1.88 6.94 16.29
CA PRO A 216 2.68 7.94 16.99
C PRO A 216 3.35 7.30 18.21
N GLY A 217 4.67 7.39 18.31
CA GLY A 217 5.45 6.81 19.43
C GLY A 217 6.08 5.44 19.15
N SER A 218 5.81 4.82 17.98
CA SER A 218 6.71 3.77 17.50
C SER A 218 8.09 4.42 17.24
N SER A 219 9.14 3.92 17.89
CA SER A 219 10.49 4.41 17.62
C SER A 219 10.79 4.10 16.16
N ALA A 220 10.70 5.11 15.29
CA ALA A 220 11.12 5.03 13.92
C ALA A 220 12.63 4.80 13.94
N ARG A 221 13.06 3.54 14.08
CA ARG A 221 14.46 3.19 13.94
C ARG A 221 14.82 3.56 12.52
N SER A 222 15.54 4.67 12.40
CA SER A 222 16.14 5.16 11.18
C SER A 222 16.98 4.02 10.61
N SER A 223 16.41 3.24 9.69
CA SER A 223 17.24 2.57 8.71
C SER A 223 17.89 3.71 7.94
N LYS A 224 19.22 3.76 7.93
CA LYS A 224 19.99 4.57 6.97
C LYS A 224 19.24 4.50 5.64
N THR A 225 18.81 5.67 5.18
CA THR A 225 17.81 5.96 4.14
C THR A 225 17.32 4.75 3.33
N PRO A 226 16.03 4.39 3.38
CA PRO A 226 15.51 3.37 2.46
C PRO A 226 15.78 3.84 1.02
N PRO A 227 16.32 2.99 0.14
CA PRO A 227 16.67 3.40 -1.21
C PRO A 227 15.45 3.65 -2.11
N CYS A 228 14.26 3.18 -1.70
CA CYS A 228 12.97 3.49 -2.33
C CYS A 228 12.37 4.80 -1.75
N PRO A 229 11.77 5.68 -2.57
CA PRO A 229 11.06 6.86 -2.10
C PRO A 229 10.00 6.50 -1.04
N CYS A 230 10.16 7.01 0.18
CA CYS A 230 9.27 6.70 1.30
C CYS A 230 8.38 7.88 1.67
N LEU A 231 7.06 7.74 1.51
CA LEU A 231 6.09 8.71 2.00
C LEU A 231 5.83 8.47 3.49
N LYS A 232 6.02 9.50 4.32
CA LYS A 232 5.73 9.45 5.76
C LYS A 232 4.50 10.32 6.05
N PRO A 233 3.58 9.90 6.94
CA PRO A 233 2.49 10.76 7.35
C PRO A 233 3.03 12.05 7.98
N ALA A 234 2.38 13.19 7.69
CA ALA A 234 2.84 14.54 8.06
C ALA A 234 3.03 14.75 9.58
N SER A 235 2.48 13.87 10.43
CA SER A 235 2.66 13.89 11.89
C SER A 235 4.00 13.30 12.36
N ALA A 236 4.84 12.77 11.47
CA ALA A 236 6.19 12.33 11.77
C ALA A 236 7.21 13.46 11.50
N THR A 237 7.27 14.46 12.38
CA THR A 237 8.44 15.37 12.46
C THR A 237 9.66 14.54 12.82
N VAL A 238 10.44 14.16 11.81
CA VAL A 238 11.85 13.81 12.01
C VAL A 238 12.65 14.95 11.45
N ILE A 239 13.27 15.70 12.36
CA ILE A 239 14.38 16.59 12.07
C ILE A 239 15.45 15.76 11.37
N CYS A 240 15.51 15.85 10.04
CA CYS A 240 16.67 15.40 9.27
C CYS A 240 17.60 16.61 9.16
N SER A 241 18.24 16.99 10.28
CA SER A 241 19.42 17.84 10.22
C SER A 241 20.58 16.99 9.72
N SER A 242 20.75 16.89 8.40
CA SER A 242 22.07 16.64 7.86
C SER A 242 22.88 17.92 8.02
N THR A 243 23.40 18.15 9.22
CA THR A 243 24.54 19.05 9.41
C THR A 243 25.71 18.45 8.63
N ASN A 244 25.86 18.91 7.39
CA ASN A 244 27.16 19.16 6.80
C ASN A 244 27.09 20.39 5.88
N GLN A 245 26.65 21.50 6.45
CA GLN A 245 26.98 22.83 5.93
C GLN A 245 28.08 23.41 6.82
N PRO A 246 29.18 23.94 6.25
CA PRO A 246 30.12 24.74 7.03
C PRO A 246 29.37 25.97 7.53
N SER A 247 29.61 26.32 8.79
CA SER A 247 29.01 27.43 9.51
C SER A 247 28.84 28.70 8.67
N GLY A 248 27.61 28.96 8.21
CA GLY A 248 27.19 30.22 7.61
C GLY A 248 26.03 30.79 8.40
N LYS A 249 26.31 31.79 9.24
CA LYS A 249 25.31 32.56 10.00
C LYS A 249 24.37 33.26 9.00
N TRP A 250 23.08 32.94 9.02
CA TRP A 250 22.05 33.80 8.42
C TRP A 250 21.26 34.48 9.54
N ARG A 251 21.52 35.78 9.69
CA ARG A 251 20.76 36.70 10.56
C ARG A 251 19.38 36.90 9.94
N SER A 252 18.34 36.87 10.77
CA SER A 252 17.04 37.44 10.43
C SER A 252 17.19 38.94 10.24
N THR A 253 16.65 39.45 9.14
CA THR A 253 16.27 40.86 9.03
C THR A 253 14.76 40.88 8.82
N SER A 254 14.08 41.38 9.85
CA SER A 254 12.69 41.78 9.84
C SER A 254 12.57 43.15 9.19
N SER A 255 11.61 43.30 8.28
CA SER A 255 10.92 44.54 7.96
C SER A 255 9.49 44.19 7.60
#